data_AF-O05736-F1
#
_entry.id   AF-O05736-F1
#
_cell.length_a   1.000
_cell.length_b   1.000
_cell.length_c   1.000
_cell.angle_alpha   90.00
_cell.angle_beta   90.00
_cell.angle_gamma   90.00
#
_symmetry.space_group_name_H-M   'P 1'
#
loop_
_entity.id
_entity.type
_entity.pdbx_description
1 polymer ?
#
loop_
_entity_poly.entity_id
_entity_poly.type
_entity_poly.pdbx_seq_one_letter_code
_entity_poly.pdbx_strand_id
1 'polypeptide(L)'
;MNGKELAMPDRGHVFRRAFSWLPAQFASQSDAPVGAPRQFGSTEHLSVEAIAAFVDGELRMNAHLRAAHHLSQCAQCAAEVDDQSRARAALRDSRPIRIPANLLGMLAEIPYESPDAPDRLADRDARDRRRRP
;
A
#
# COMPACT_ATOMS: atom_id res chain seq x y z
N MET A 1 43.14 58.72 24.14
CA MET A 1 43.70 57.39 24.47
C MET A 1 42.52 56.43 24.53
N ASN A 2 42.16 55.84 23.38
CA ASN A 2 42.58 54.50 22.93
C ASN A 2 41.68 53.41 23.52
N GLY A 3 40.84 52.83 22.65
CA GLY A 3 40.01 51.66 22.95
C GLY A 3 39.14 51.26 21.77
N LYS A 4 39.75 51.22 20.57
CA LYS A 4 39.16 50.71 19.33
C LYS A 4 39.24 49.19 19.37
N GLU A 5 38.18 48.52 19.80
CA GLU A 5 38.06 47.07 19.67
C GLU A 5 37.55 46.76 18.26
N LEU A 6 38.41 46.13 17.47
CA LEU A 6 38.11 45.69 16.11
C LEU A 6 37.05 44.58 16.18
N ALA A 7 35.92 44.80 15.53
CA ALA A 7 35.00 43.74 15.16
C ALA A 7 35.76 42.72 14.30
N MET A 8 35.86 41.49 14.79
CA MET A 8 36.40 40.35 14.06
C MET A 8 35.27 39.79 13.19
N PRO A 9 35.34 39.84 11.85
CA PRO A 9 34.34 39.17 11.02
C PRO A 9 34.53 37.66 11.13
N ASP A 10 33.48 37.02 11.65
CA ASP A 10 33.33 35.57 11.70
C ASP A 10 33.52 34.97 10.29
N ARG A 11 34.58 34.15 10.16
CA ARG A 11 34.87 33.37 8.96
C ARG A 11 34.07 32.07 9.05
N GLY A 12 32.82 32.11 8.57
CA GLY A 12 31.97 30.92 8.60
C GLY A 12 30.80 30.83 7.62
N HIS A 13 30.56 31.80 6.75
CA HIS A 13 29.34 31.81 5.92
C HIS A 13 29.58 32.18 4.45
N VAL A 14 30.36 31.37 3.74
CA VAL A 14 30.54 31.53 2.28
C VAL A 14 30.35 30.23 1.51
N PHE A 15 29.22 29.54 1.71
CA PHE A 15 28.71 28.53 0.75
C PHE A 15 27.17 28.50 0.70
N ARG A 16 26.53 29.66 0.57
CA ARG A 16 25.13 29.76 0.13
C ARG A 16 24.96 30.85 -0.93
N ARG A 17 25.54 30.63 -2.11
CA ARG A 17 25.23 31.48 -3.26
C ARG A 17 25.38 30.73 -4.58
N ALA A 18 24.45 29.80 -4.82
CA ALA A 18 24.31 29.20 -6.15
C ALA A 18 22.86 28.84 -6.54
N PHE A 19 21.82 29.28 -5.80
CA PHE A 19 20.42 29.04 -6.16
C PHE A 19 19.49 30.19 -5.73
N SER A 20 19.86 31.45 -6.02
CA SER A 20 19.03 32.62 -5.71
C SER A 20 17.92 32.91 -6.75
N TRP A 21 17.69 31.99 -7.70
CA TRP A 21 16.67 32.15 -8.76
C TRP A 21 15.48 31.19 -8.64
N LEU A 22 15.49 30.28 -7.66
CA LEU A 22 14.35 29.38 -7.42
C LEU A 22 13.37 30.04 -6.42
N PRO A 23 12.06 30.05 -6.71
CA PRO A 23 11.04 30.52 -5.78
C PRO A 23 11.13 29.75 -4.44
N ALA A 24 11.15 30.48 -3.33
CA ALA A 24 11.38 29.93 -1.99
C ALA A 24 10.38 28.82 -1.58
N GLN A 25 9.25 28.68 -2.27
CA GLN A 25 8.26 27.63 -2.03
C GLN A 25 8.76 26.19 -2.30
N PHE A 26 9.91 25.99 -2.95
CA PHE A 26 10.46 24.65 -3.24
C PHE A 26 11.70 24.27 -2.38
N ALA A 27 12.20 25.17 -1.53
CA ALA A 27 13.34 24.89 -0.68
C ALA A 27 12.89 24.22 0.63
N SER A 28 12.79 22.90 0.64
CA SER A 28 12.70 22.13 1.90
C SER A 28 14.01 22.25 2.67
N GLN A 29 14.15 23.28 3.50
CA GLN A 29 15.22 23.39 4.48
C GLN A 29 14.86 22.55 5.71
N SER A 30 15.28 21.29 5.70
CA SER A 30 15.45 20.58 6.98
C SER A 30 16.75 21.10 7.62
N ASP A 31 16.63 21.92 8.68
CA ASP A 31 17.76 22.41 9.49
C ASP A 31 18.29 21.34 10.47
N ALA A 32 18.07 20.06 10.13
CA ALA A 32 18.41 18.94 10.99
C ALA A 32 19.91 18.62 10.87
N PRO A 33 20.60 18.31 11.99
CA PRO A 33 22.02 17.97 11.94
C PRO A 33 22.24 16.73 11.07
N VAL A 34 23.37 16.68 10.36
CA VAL A 34 23.75 15.55 9.51
C VAL A 34 23.74 14.27 10.34
N GLY A 35 22.79 13.38 10.04
CA GLY A 35 22.58 12.11 10.76
C GLY A 35 21.31 12.05 11.62
N ALA A 36 20.59 13.15 11.81
CA ALA A 36 19.26 13.09 12.41
C ALA A 36 18.28 12.33 11.49
N PRO A 37 17.39 11.49 12.05
CA PRO A 37 16.38 10.80 11.27
C PRO A 37 15.49 11.81 10.55
N ARG A 38 15.22 11.56 9.26
CA ARG A 38 14.30 12.39 8.48
C ARG A 38 12.94 12.34 9.15
N GLN A 39 12.36 13.51 9.40
CA GLN A 39 10.99 13.63 9.89
C GLN A 39 10.06 13.68 8.69
N PHE A 40 9.04 12.83 8.69
CA PHE A 40 8.03 12.75 7.64
C PHE A 40 6.79 13.51 8.08
N GLY A 41 6.18 14.25 7.15
CA GLY A 41 4.84 14.82 7.39
C GLY A 41 3.76 13.73 7.30
N SER A 42 2.60 13.96 7.92
CA SER A 42 1.49 12.98 7.95
C SER A 42 1.03 12.49 6.56
N THR A 43 1.20 13.31 5.51
CA THR A 43 0.86 12.96 4.12
C THR A 43 2.02 12.34 3.33
N GLU A 44 3.22 12.25 3.91
CA GLU A 44 4.41 11.69 3.28
C GLU A 44 4.58 10.18 3.58
N HIS A 45 3.79 9.65 4.52
CA HIS A 45 3.75 8.23 4.85
C HIS A 45 3.08 7.40 3.76
N LEU A 46 3.42 6.11 3.73
CA LEU A 46 2.70 5.15 2.90
C LEU A 46 1.21 5.11 3.31
N SER A 47 0.31 5.03 2.33
CA SER A 47 -1.11 4.83 2.61
C SER A 47 -1.34 3.43 3.19
N VAL A 48 -2.43 3.26 3.92
CA VAL A 48 -2.80 1.96 4.52
C VAL A 48 -2.92 0.87 3.45
N GLU A 49 -3.46 1.21 2.27
CA GLU A 49 -3.57 0.30 1.13
C GLU A 49 -2.20 -0.08 0.58
N ALA A 50 -1.24 0.85 0.54
CA ALA A 50 0.12 0.57 0.09
C ALA A 50 0.86 -0.34 1.07
N ILE A 51 0.63 -0.18 2.38
CA ILE A 51 1.18 -1.06 3.43
C ILE A 51 0.61 -2.47 3.29
N ALA A 52 -0.72 -2.61 3.17
CA ALA A 52 -1.37 -3.90 2.98
C ALA A 52 -0.85 -4.62 1.72
N ALA A 53 -0.82 -3.93 0.58
CA ALA A 53 -0.31 -4.49 -0.67
C ALA A 53 1.20 -4.84 -0.61
N PHE A 54 2.00 -4.10 0.18
CA PHE A 54 3.40 -4.44 0.41
C PHE A 54 3.55 -5.75 1.19
N VAL A 55 2.81 -5.88 2.30
CA VAL A 55 2.82 -7.06 3.18
C VAL A 55 2.29 -8.31 2.48
N ASP A 56 1.26 -8.16 1.65
CA ASP A 56 0.71 -9.27 0.87
C ASP A 56 1.52 -9.62 -0.37
N GLY A 57 2.48 -8.77 -0.77
CA GLY A 57 3.34 -8.98 -1.93
C GLY A 57 2.66 -8.66 -3.26
N GLU A 58 1.61 -7.83 -3.25
CA GLU A 58 0.78 -7.50 -4.42
C GLU A 58 1.27 -6.26 -5.17
N LEU A 59 2.23 -5.52 -4.61
CA LEU A 59 2.83 -4.38 -5.31
C LEU A 59 3.66 -4.83 -6.51
N ARG A 60 3.50 -4.13 -7.65
CA ARG A 60 4.42 -4.24 -8.78
C ARG A 60 5.84 -3.86 -8.36
N MET A 61 6.85 -4.45 -9.01
CA MET A 61 8.28 -4.30 -8.68
C MET A 61 8.72 -2.84 -8.39
N ASN A 62 8.37 -1.90 -9.26
CA ASN A 62 8.74 -0.48 -9.08
C ASN A 62 8.10 0.14 -7.81
N ALA A 63 6.85 -0.21 -7.50
CA ALA A 63 6.19 0.28 -6.29
C ALA A 63 6.78 -0.38 -5.04
N HIS A 64 7.09 -1.68 -5.12
CA HIS A 64 7.73 -2.42 -4.04
C HIS A 64 9.10 -1.81 -3.66
N LEU A 65 9.96 -1.51 -4.65
CA LEU A 65 11.27 -0.89 -4.39
C LEU A 65 11.15 0.49 -3.74
N ARG A 66 10.19 1.32 -4.17
CA ARG A 66 9.95 2.63 -3.54
C ARG A 66 9.44 2.49 -2.10
N ALA A 67 8.52 1.55 -1.86
CA ALA A 67 8.03 1.27 -0.52
C ALA A 67 9.18 0.78 0.38
N ALA A 68 9.97 -0.20 -0.06
CA ALA A 68 11.14 -0.69 0.68
C ALA A 68 12.14 0.42 1.01
N HIS A 69 12.39 1.32 0.06
CA HIS A 69 13.25 2.49 0.29
C HIS A 69 12.66 3.48 1.30
N HIS A 70 11.34 3.67 1.31
CA HIS A 70 10.66 4.49 2.31
C HIS A 70 10.74 3.85 3.70
N LEU A 71 10.52 2.54 3.81
CA LEU A 71 10.58 1.80 5.08
C LEU A 71 11.95 1.86 5.73
N SER A 72 13.04 1.92 4.95
CA SER A 72 14.40 2.08 5.51
C SER A 72 14.66 3.46 6.11
N GLN A 73 13.81 4.44 5.82
CA GLN A 73 13.95 5.83 6.29
C GLN A 73 12.87 6.21 7.31
N CYS A 74 11.70 5.58 7.25
CA CYS A 74 10.54 5.91 8.07
C CYS A 74 10.21 4.78 9.06
N ALA A 75 10.60 4.97 10.33
CA ALA A 75 10.35 4.01 11.39
C ALA A 75 8.84 3.78 11.66
N GLN A 76 8.00 4.79 11.45
CA GLN A 76 6.55 4.66 11.65
C GLN A 76 5.94 3.68 10.63
N CYS A 77 6.23 3.86 9.34
CA CYS A 77 5.72 2.95 8.31
C CYS A 77 6.31 1.53 8.46
N ALA A 78 7.55 1.41 8.94
CA ALA A 78 8.12 0.11 9.27
C ALA A 78 7.33 -0.59 10.38
N ALA A 79 6.98 0.11 11.46
CA ALA A 79 6.15 -0.43 12.53
C ALA A 79 4.75 -0.84 12.04
N GLU A 80 4.12 -0.05 11.18
CA GLU A 80 2.81 -0.39 10.60
C GLU A 80 2.88 -1.65 9.70
N VAL A 81 3.98 -1.84 8.95
CA VAL A 81 4.24 -3.05 8.17
C VAL A 81 4.41 -4.28 9.08
N ASP A 82 5.13 -4.15 10.19
CA ASP A 82 5.31 -5.22 11.17
C ASP A 82 3.97 -5.62 11.83
N ASP A 83 3.15 -4.62 12.17
CA ASP A 83 1.81 -4.83 12.74
C ASP A 83 0.89 -5.57 11.77
N GLN A 84 0.83 -5.14 10.51
CA GLN A 84 0.06 -5.81 9.46
C GLN A 84 0.59 -7.22 9.17
N SER A 85 1.91 -7.41 9.16
CA SER A 85 2.55 -8.73 8.96
C SER A 85 2.18 -9.70 10.09
N ARG A 86 2.18 -9.22 11.34
CA ARG A 86 1.74 -10.00 12.50
C ARG A 86 0.26 -10.36 12.43
N ALA A 87 -0.60 -9.42 12.04
CA ALA A 87 -2.02 -9.68 11.84
C ALA A 87 -2.25 -10.75 10.75
N ARG A 88 -1.55 -10.65 9.61
CA ARG A 88 -1.59 -11.63 8.52
C ARG A 88 -1.13 -13.01 8.97
N ALA A 89 -0.05 -13.10 9.75
CA ALA A 89 0.43 -14.36 10.31
C ALA A 89 -0.64 -14.99 11.23
N ALA A 90 -1.24 -14.21 12.13
CA ALA A 90 -2.30 -14.68 13.02
C ALA A 90 -3.53 -15.21 12.25
N LEU A 91 -3.91 -14.57 11.14
CA LEU A 91 -4.99 -15.05 10.27
C LEU A 91 -4.61 -16.35 9.55
N ARG A 92 -3.37 -16.50 9.09
CA ARG A 92 -2.89 -17.74 8.45
C ARG A 92 -2.80 -18.90 9.43
N ASP A 93 -2.43 -18.63 10.66
CA ASP A 93 -2.36 -19.61 11.74
C ASP A 93 -3.74 -19.95 12.31
N SER A 94 -4.77 -19.16 11.98
CA SER A 94 -6.15 -19.47 12.36
C SER A 94 -6.62 -20.77 11.69
N ARG A 95 -7.43 -21.56 12.41
CA ARG A 95 -7.88 -22.88 11.94
C ARG A 95 -8.57 -22.77 10.57
N PRO A 96 -8.43 -23.79 9.70
CA PRO A 96 -9.13 -23.80 8.42
C PRO A 96 -10.63 -23.59 8.60
N ILE A 97 -11.19 -22.67 7.83
CA ILE A 97 -12.64 -22.50 7.74
C ILE A 97 -13.20 -23.77 7.10
N ARG A 98 -13.97 -24.55 7.87
CA ARG A 98 -14.67 -25.73 7.36
C ARG A 98 -15.96 -25.30 6.69
N ILE A 99 -16.15 -25.71 5.44
CA ILE A 99 -17.41 -25.51 4.73
C ILE A 99 -18.48 -26.40 5.40
N PRO A 100 -19.64 -25.84 5.81
CA PRO A 100 -20.72 -26.64 6.37
C PRO A 100 -21.23 -27.67 5.37
N ALA A 101 -21.45 -28.93 5.82
CA ALA A 101 -21.92 -30.01 4.94
C ALA A 101 -23.27 -29.68 4.26
N ASN A 102 -24.16 -28.97 4.96
CA ASN A 102 -25.43 -28.51 4.39
C ASN A 102 -25.22 -27.55 3.20
N LEU A 103 -24.27 -26.61 3.31
CA LEU A 103 -23.96 -25.68 2.22
C LEU A 103 -23.40 -26.44 1.01
N LEU A 104 -22.53 -27.42 1.23
CA LEU A 104 -22.04 -28.28 0.15
C LEU A 104 -23.17 -29.06 -0.53
N GLY A 105 -24.14 -29.56 0.24
CA GLY A 105 -25.33 -30.21 -0.30
C GLY A 105 -26.14 -29.27 -1.20
N MET A 106 -26.45 -28.06 -0.71
CA MET A 106 -27.17 -27.05 -1.51
C MET A 106 -26.40 -26.62 -2.75
N LEU A 107 -25.07 -26.44 -2.66
CA LEU A 107 -24.23 -26.06 -3.80
C LEU A 107 -24.17 -27.18 -4.86
N ALA A 108 -24.22 -28.45 -4.45
CA ALA A 108 -24.26 -29.58 -5.37
C ALA A 108 -25.58 -29.71 -6.15
N GLU A 109 -26.66 -29.07 -5.68
CA GLU A 109 -27.95 -29.02 -6.38
C GLU A 109 -28.02 -27.90 -7.43
N ILE A 110 -27.07 -26.96 -7.45
CA ILE A 110 -27.04 -25.89 -8.45
C ILE A 110 -26.77 -26.51 -9.83
N PRO A 111 -27.71 -26.39 -10.79
CA PRO A 111 -27.51 -26.93 -12.13
C PRO A 111 -26.33 -26.24 -12.82
N TYR A 112 -25.39 -27.03 -13.32
CA TYR A 112 -24.35 -26.52 -14.21
C TYR A 112 -24.90 -26.43 -15.64
N GLU A 113 -25.24 -25.23 -16.09
CA GLU A 113 -25.49 -24.97 -17.51
C GLU A 113 -24.14 -24.87 -18.22
N SER A 114 -23.79 -25.91 -18.99
CA SER A 114 -22.70 -25.78 -19.93
C SER A 114 -23.14 -24.84 -21.05
N PRO A 115 -22.36 -23.81 -21.42
CA PRO A 115 -22.70 -22.94 -22.55
C PRO A 115 -22.82 -23.71 -23.89
N ASP A 116 -22.30 -24.95 -23.96
CA ASP A 116 -22.40 -25.83 -25.12
C ASP A 116 -23.57 -26.85 -25.03
N ALA A 117 -24.40 -26.79 -23.98
CA ALA A 117 -25.56 -27.67 -23.89
C ALA A 117 -26.68 -27.14 -24.81
N PRO A 118 -27.24 -27.97 -25.72
CA PRO A 118 -28.42 -27.57 -26.49
C PRO A 118 -29.53 -27.24 -25.50
N ASP A 119 -30.19 -26.09 -25.71
CA ASP A 119 -31.22 -25.52 -24.83
C ASP A 119 -32.24 -26.57 -24.38
N ARG A 120 -31.99 -27.15 -23.19
CA ARG A 120 -32.82 -28.21 -22.61
C ARG A 120 -34.15 -27.67 -22.12
N LEU A 121 -34.25 -26.35 -21.93
CA LEU A 121 -35.48 -25.67 -21.54
C LEU A 121 -36.43 -25.59 -22.76
N ALA A 122 -35.91 -25.20 -23.93
CA ALA A 122 -36.67 -25.23 -25.17
C ALA A 122 -37.14 -26.65 -25.57
N ASP A 123 -36.33 -27.67 -25.34
CA ASP A 123 -36.72 -29.07 -25.64
C ASP A 123 -37.80 -29.59 -24.67
N ARG A 124 -37.76 -29.21 -23.38
CA ARG A 124 -38.85 -29.54 -22.44
C ARG A 124 -40.18 -28.89 -22.84
N ASP A 125 -40.17 -27.60 -23.15
CA ASP A 125 -41.37 -26.88 -23.59
C ASP A 125 -41.96 -27.45 -24.88
N ALA A 126 -41.10 -27.86 -25.83
CA ALA A 126 -41.54 -28.48 -27.07
C ALA A 126 -42.15 -29.89 -26.85
N ARG A 127 -41.62 -30.66 -25.90
CA ARG A 127 -42.17 -31.98 -25.52
C ARG A 127 -43.51 -31.85 -24.78
N ASP A 128 -43.66 -30.87 -23.90
CA ASP A 128 -44.92 -30.63 -23.19
C ASP A 128 -46.02 -30.10 -24.10
N ARG A 129 -45.69 -29.20 -25.04
CA ARG A 129 -46.63 -28.74 -26.09
C ARG A 129 -47.11 -29.88 -26.99
N ARG A 130 -46.26 -30.86 -27.30
CA ARG A 130 -46.63 -32.05 -28.09
C ARG A 130 -47.46 -33.08 -27.31
N ARG A 131 -47.42 -33.06 -25.98
CA ARG A 131 -48.18 -33.99 -25.11
C ARG A 131 -49.57 -33.49 -24.74
N ARG A 132 -49.89 -32.23 -25.01
CA ARG A 132 -51.23 -31.67 -24.78
C ARG A 132 -52.09 -31.86 -26.04
N PRO A 133 -53.14 -32.70 -26.01
CA PRO A 133 -54.01 -32.97 -27.15
C PRO A 133 -54.87 -31.77 -27.56
#